data_AF-A0A8T7IUU4-F1
#
_entry.id   AF-A0A8T7IUU4-F1
#
_cell.length_a   1.000
_cell.length_b   1.000
_cell.length_c   1.000
_cell.angle_alpha   90.00
_cell.angle_beta   90.00
_cell.angle_gamma   90.00
#
_symmetry.space_group_name_H-M   'P 1'
#
loop_
_entity.id
_entity.type
_entity.pdbx_description
1 polymer ?
#
loop_
_entity_poly.entity_id
_entity_poly.type
_entity_poly.pdbx_seq_one_letter_code
_entity_poly.pdbx_strand_id
1 'polypeptide(L)'
;MNLFRHLPLKLVCSLTPILISAFALKAHEPSYINHPSELKVKASLNLRNSSVADEESAWLMPGINLGNEALPPSKGANIDDIQILGRLNLDDNYYLGSKLGFHQHGNAGELSLENFWLGKYLRFDSGILRINAGKMSSNVTDLANYHPSQDLYSSTPLLAQTFFGGHHRDVGLNVSWFASPIIFGESPEQSIGFAKIEIGLEAWNGSKWPYDSGNGNHEGNWSLFTKYHGELYSLKTDFGVWYSTGTAKNRGDNRYESDHHNTDTIAAPNALFSGEIRLFGGFAELSRTIKETDNHVLSWHSHLEWIQMQQDGDLVNTNQSAQMTQTLDGYSLQLGLNLQQGQHHGAELHKLFVKHEMLVVDNNFTDATSTFLAEHNLVNEGFEPSRTSLVYLWQWRPNFTVRVETFIDNTQLQPNADATTNLASTGNDSKTRTEQIWSLGLLWQHNLL
;
A
#
# COMPACT_ATOMS: atom_id res chain seq x y z
N MET A 1 -53.37 -23.56 -46.82
CA MET A 1 -52.18 -23.94 -46.03
C MET A 1 -52.02 -22.89 -44.93
N ASN A 2 -52.79 -22.96 -43.85
CA ASN A 2 -52.46 -23.69 -42.61
C ASN A 2 -51.01 -23.46 -42.16
N LEU A 3 -50.80 -22.52 -41.24
CA LEU A 3 -50.19 -22.76 -39.92
C LEU A 3 -50.19 -21.46 -39.08
N PHE A 4 -51.38 -21.05 -38.66
CA PHE A 4 -51.59 -20.27 -37.44
C PHE A 4 -52.28 -21.21 -36.46
N ARG A 5 -51.66 -21.52 -35.31
CA ARG A 5 -52.36 -21.81 -34.04
C ARG A 5 -51.38 -22.06 -32.89
N HIS A 6 -51.62 -21.29 -31.82
CA HIS A 6 -51.31 -21.54 -30.41
C HIS A 6 -49.85 -21.50 -29.95
N LEU A 7 -49.49 -20.44 -29.21
CA LEU A 7 -48.91 -20.61 -27.86
C LEU A 7 -49.20 -19.35 -27.00
N PRO A 8 -49.40 -19.49 -25.67
CA PRO A 8 -50.12 -18.52 -24.85
C PRO A 8 -49.25 -17.43 -24.23
N LEU A 9 -49.88 -16.27 -24.06
CA LEU A 9 -49.48 -15.16 -23.20
C LEU A 9 -49.39 -15.64 -21.74
N LYS A 10 -48.16 -15.82 -21.24
CA LYS A 10 -47.84 -15.79 -19.80
C LYS A 10 -46.43 -15.19 -19.64
N LEU A 11 -46.33 -13.87 -19.68
CA LEU A 11 -45.16 -13.17 -19.14
C LEU A 11 -45.40 -13.01 -17.63
N VAL A 12 -44.97 -14.01 -16.87
CA VAL A 12 -44.91 -13.91 -15.41
C VAL A 12 -43.75 -12.97 -15.09
N CYS A 13 -44.05 -11.91 -14.35
CA CYS A 13 -43.06 -11.07 -13.67
C CYS A 13 -42.15 -11.96 -12.83
N SER A 14 -40.95 -12.25 -13.33
CA SER A 14 -39.82 -12.61 -12.47
C SER A 14 -39.23 -11.29 -11.96
N LEU A 15 -39.68 -10.87 -10.78
CA LEU A 15 -38.93 -9.96 -9.93
C LEU A 15 -37.61 -10.67 -9.61
N THR A 16 -36.56 -10.36 -10.36
CA THR A 16 -35.19 -10.63 -9.96
C THR A 16 -34.89 -9.73 -8.76
N PRO A 17 -34.51 -10.29 -7.59
CA PRO A 17 -33.87 -9.46 -6.59
C PRO A 17 -32.47 -9.15 -7.12
N ILE A 18 -32.27 -7.90 -7.56
CA ILE A 18 -30.95 -7.33 -7.74
C ILE A 18 -30.37 -7.16 -6.34
N LEU A 19 -29.69 -8.20 -5.85
CA LEU A 19 -28.92 -8.17 -4.61
C LEU A 19 -27.46 -7.90 -4.97
N ILE A 20 -27.10 -6.63 -4.92
CA ILE A 20 -25.72 -6.17 -5.04
C ILE A 20 -25.04 -6.46 -3.70
N SER A 21 -24.31 -7.57 -3.63
CA SER A 21 -23.26 -7.75 -2.62
C SER A 21 -21.91 -7.55 -3.30
N ALA A 22 -21.45 -6.31 -3.28
CA ALA A 22 -20.08 -5.95 -3.61
C ALA A 22 -19.36 -5.65 -2.30
N PHE A 23 -18.91 -6.69 -1.59
CA PHE A 23 -17.77 -6.52 -0.70
C PHE A 23 -16.54 -6.48 -1.61
N ALA A 24 -16.12 -5.26 -1.97
CA ALA A 24 -14.77 -5.04 -2.45
C ALA A 24 -13.83 -5.29 -1.25
N LEU A 25 -12.77 -6.05 -1.47
CA LEU A 25 -11.62 -6.17 -0.57
C LEU A 25 -10.87 -4.83 -0.53
N LYS A 26 -11.51 -3.77 -0.03
CA LYS A 26 -10.82 -2.49 0.18
C LYS A 26 -10.41 -2.40 1.65
N ALA A 27 -9.11 -2.60 1.87
CA ALA A 27 -8.45 -2.34 3.15
C ALA A 27 -8.57 -0.86 3.53
N HIS A 28 -8.58 0.03 2.53
CA HIS A 28 -8.69 1.48 2.68
C HIS A 28 -10.11 2.00 2.46
N GLU A 29 -10.38 3.22 2.96
CA GLU A 29 -11.67 3.88 2.79
C GLU A 29 -12.01 3.89 1.29
N PRO A 30 -13.06 3.16 0.86
CA PRO A 30 -13.37 3.09 -0.54
C PRO A 30 -13.59 4.49 -1.09
N SER A 31 -13.25 4.74 -2.36
CA SER A 31 -13.54 6.01 -3.03
C SER A 31 -15.04 6.27 -3.25
N TYR A 32 -15.92 5.56 -2.53
CA TYR A 32 -17.34 5.78 -2.57
C TYR A 32 -17.73 7.11 -1.93
N ILE A 33 -18.82 7.63 -2.46
CA ILE A 33 -19.49 8.84 -2.02
C ILE A 33 -20.58 8.40 -1.04
N ASN A 34 -20.83 9.20 0.01
CA ASN A 34 -21.86 8.94 1.05
C ASN A 34 -21.53 7.80 2.01
N HIS A 35 -20.29 7.71 2.47
CA HIS A 35 -19.98 6.88 3.64
C HIS A 35 -20.73 7.38 4.87
N PRO A 36 -21.37 6.51 5.67
CA PRO A 36 -22.00 6.92 6.91
C PRO A 36 -20.95 7.44 7.92
N SER A 37 -21.41 8.20 8.91
CA SER A 37 -20.57 8.45 10.09
C SER A 37 -20.27 7.11 10.75
N GLU A 38 -19.01 6.84 11.02
CA GLU A 38 -18.56 5.59 11.62
C GLU A 38 -17.35 5.82 12.50
N LEU A 39 -17.21 4.98 13.51
CA LEU A 39 -16.01 4.91 14.34
C LEU A 39 -15.61 3.45 14.48
N LYS A 40 -14.40 3.10 14.08
CA LYS A 40 -13.90 1.73 14.08
C LYS A 40 -12.58 1.65 14.82
N VAL A 41 -12.36 0.52 15.47
CA VAL A 41 -11.05 0.13 15.97
C VAL A 41 -10.61 -1.12 15.23
N LYS A 42 -9.37 -1.14 14.78
CA LYS A 42 -8.71 -2.29 14.17
C LYS A 42 -7.39 -2.55 14.86
N ALA A 43 -6.97 -3.80 14.97
CA ALA A 43 -5.69 -4.16 15.56
C ALA A 43 -5.09 -5.41 14.90
N SER A 44 -3.77 -5.45 14.80
CA SER A 44 -2.98 -6.60 14.36
C SER A 44 -1.94 -6.94 15.40
N LEU A 45 -2.01 -8.17 15.92
CA LEU A 45 -0.99 -8.75 16.79
C LEU A 45 -0.35 -9.93 16.07
N ASN A 46 0.98 -10.05 16.10
CA ASN A 46 1.69 -11.13 15.41
C ASN A 46 2.81 -11.71 16.25
N LEU A 47 2.99 -13.03 16.18
CA LEU A 47 4.16 -13.75 16.66
C LEU A 47 4.99 -14.22 15.46
N ARG A 48 6.26 -13.80 15.38
CA ARG A 48 7.20 -14.18 14.31
C ARG A 48 8.40 -14.95 14.85
N ASN A 49 8.89 -15.92 14.09
CA ASN A 49 10.08 -16.71 14.48
C ASN A 49 11.40 -15.98 14.27
N SER A 50 11.48 -15.12 13.27
CA SER A 50 12.70 -14.41 12.87
C SER A 50 12.39 -13.00 12.35
N SER A 51 13.44 -12.26 12.06
CA SER A 51 13.45 -10.94 11.42
C SER A 51 14.37 -11.00 10.20
N VAL A 52 14.17 -10.10 9.24
CA VAL A 52 15.01 -10.02 8.04
C VAL A 52 16.41 -9.45 8.37
N ALA A 53 16.46 -8.49 9.29
CA ALA A 53 17.70 -7.90 9.79
C ALA A 53 17.90 -8.28 11.28
N ASP A 54 19.17 -8.32 11.70
CA ASP A 54 19.54 -8.56 13.09
C ASP A 54 19.22 -7.33 13.94
N GLU A 55 18.96 -7.52 15.23
CA GLU A 55 18.46 -6.46 16.14
C GLU A 55 19.41 -5.26 16.26
N GLU A 56 20.70 -5.45 16.01
CA GLU A 56 21.75 -4.42 16.08
C GLU A 56 22.14 -3.85 14.69
N SER A 57 21.45 -4.25 13.63
CA SER A 57 21.81 -3.93 12.24
C SER A 57 20.69 -3.22 11.49
N ALA A 58 21.06 -2.26 10.64
CA ALA A 58 20.10 -1.60 9.76
C ALA A 58 19.61 -2.59 8.68
N TRP A 59 18.31 -2.55 8.42
CA TRP A 59 17.74 -3.26 7.28
C TRP A 59 17.93 -2.42 6.02
N LEU A 60 18.87 -2.87 5.20
CA LEU A 60 19.27 -2.23 3.95
C LEU A 60 18.88 -3.10 2.75
N MET A 61 18.33 -2.46 1.71
CA MET A 61 18.10 -3.07 0.40
C MET A 61 19.14 -2.54 -0.58
N PRO A 62 20.04 -3.37 -1.12
CA PRO A 62 21.16 -2.91 -1.96
C PRO A 62 20.70 -2.03 -3.11
N GLY A 63 21.35 -0.87 -3.26
CA GLY A 63 21.05 0.11 -4.31
C GLY A 63 19.86 1.02 -4.03
N ILE A 64 19.11 0.82 -2.94
CA ILE A 64 17.86 1.54 -2.69
C ILE A 64 18.01 2.44 -1.45
N ASN A 65 17.70 3.72 -1.63
CA ASN A 65 17.52 4.63 -0.50
C ASN A 65 16.17 4.34 0.16
N LEU A 66 16.17 4.15 1.48
CA LEU A 66 14.97 3.93 2.29
C LEU A 66 14.81 5.06 3.31
N GLY A 67 13.62 5.19 3.86
CA GLY A 67 13.30 6.23 4.83
C GLY A 67 11.92 6.05 5.47
N ASN A 68 11.55 7.00 6.33
CA ASN A 68 10.27 7.05 7.02
C ASN A 68 10.03 5.81 7.89
N GLU A 69 9.01 4.99 7.61
CA GLU A 69 8.65 3.81 8.39
C GLU A 69 8.88 2.50 7.60
N ALA A 70 9.79 2.51 6.63
CA ALA A 70 10.22 1.31 5.89
C ALA A 70 11.11 0.40 6.75
N LEU A 71 10.53 -0.17 7.80
CA LEU A 71 11.18 -1.07 8.75
C LEU A 71 10.85 -2.54 8.44
N PRO A 72 11.80 -3.47 8.66
CA PRO A 72 11.53 -4.90 8.50
C PRO A 72 10.54 -5.37 9.58
N PRO A 73 9.82 -6.47 9.32
CA PRO A 73 8.97 -7.09 10.35
C PRO A 73 9.81 -7.58 11.52
N SER A 74 9.41 -7.22 12.75
CA SER A 74 10.12 -7.58 13.97
C SER A 74 9.89 -9.04 14.38
N LYS A 75 10.93 -9.68 14.90
CA LYS A 75 10.88 -11.01 15.51
C LYS A 75 10.05 -10.99 16.81
N GLY A 76 9.47 -12.14 17.18
CA GLY A 76 8.76 -12.29 18.45
C GLY A 76 7.32 -11.81 18.40
N ALA A 77 6.72 -11.63 19.59
CA ALA A 77 5.36 -11.15 19.74
C ALA A 77 5.32 -9.62 19.67
N ASN A 78 4.58 -9.07 18.71
CA ASN A 78 4.51 -7.64 18.43
C ASN A 78 3.06 -7.20 18.21
N ILE A 79 2.79 -5.95 18.58
CA ILE A 79 1.60 -5.22 18.13
C ILE A 79 2.03 -4.46 16.89
N ASP A 80 1.70 -4.98 15.70
CA ASP A 80 2.14 -4.33 14.46
C ASP A 80 1.40 -3.02 14.23
N ASP A 81 0.10 -3.00 14.54
CA ASP A 81 -0.71 -1.78 14.54
C ASP A 81 -1.98 -1.89 15.41
N ILE A 82 -2.40 -0.75 15.96
CA ILE A 82 -3.76 -0.51 16.46
C ILE A 82 -4.23 0.80 15.84
N GLN A 83 -5.40 0.79 15.23
CA GLN A 83 -5.95 1.94 14.53
C GLN A 83 -7.33 2.30 15.02
N ILE A 84 -7.53 3.59 15.30
CA ILE A 84 -8.86 4.17 15.50
C ILE A 84 -9.18 5.02 14.27
N LEU A 85 -10.19 4.60 13.52
CA LEU A 85 -10.63 5.23 12.29
C LEU A 85 -12.00 5.85 12.51
N GLY A 86 -12.11 7.15 12.26
CA GLY A 86 -13.35 7.89 12.45
C GLY A 86 -13.72 8.67 11.19
N ARG A 87 -14.99 8.60 10.83
CA ARG A 87 -15.63 9.51 9.88
C ARG A 87 -16.85 10.13 10.54
N LEU A 88 -17.00 11.43 10.43
CA LEU A 88 -18.16 12.17 10.90
C LEU A 88 -18.72 13.02 9.77
N ASN A 89 -19.90 12.66 9.25
CA ASN A 89 -20.64 13.54 8.35
C ASN A 89 -21.23 14.70 9.17
N LEU A 90 -20.91 15.93 8.77
CA LEU A 90 -21.40 17.15 9.40
C LEU A 90 -22.75 17.57 8.81
N ASP A 91 -22.90 17.38 7.49
CA ASP A 91 -24.13 17.52 6.72
C ASP A 91 -24.04 16.68 5.42
N ASP A 92 -24.93 16.93 4.45
CA ASP A 92 -24.98 16.20 3.17
C ASP A 92 -23.75 16.40 2.26
N ASN A 93 -22.94 17.42 2.54
CA ASN A 93 -21.81 17.83 1.71
C ASN A 93 -20.47 17.80 2.45
N TYR A 94 -20.44 18.01 3.77
CA TYR A 94 -19.21 18.09 4.55
C TYR A 94 -19.02 16.90 5.49
N TYR A 95 -17.77 16.48 5.64
CA TYR A 95 -17.40 15.44 6.60
C TYR A 95 -16.00 15.66 7.16
N LEU A 96 -15.74 15.09 8.34
CA LEU A 96 -14.41 15.00 8.94
C LEU A 96 -13.95 13.54 8.90
N GLY A 97 -12.68 13.33 8.56
CA GLY A 97 -12.01 12.05 8.66
C GLY A 97 -10.83 12.13 9.63
N SER A 98 -10.62 11.06 10.39
CA SER A 98 -9.50 10.96 11.33
C SER A 98 -9.01 9.53 11.44
N LYS A 99 -7.70 9.37 11.63
CA LYS A 99 -7.02 8.11 11.84
C LYS A 99 -5.91 8.28 12.87
N LEU A 100 -6.04 7.59 14.00
CA LEU A 100 -5.00 7.48 15.01
C LEU A 100 -4.39 6.09 14.92
N GLY A 101 -3.07 6.00 14.91
CA GLY A 101 -2.32 4.74 14.83
C GLY A 101 -1.40 4.58 16.02
N PHE A 102 -1.30 3.35 16.52
CA PHE A 102 -0.26 2.94 17.44
C PHE A 102 0.55 1.81 16.79
N HIS A 103 1.87 1.95 16.76
CA HIS A 103 2.79 0.95 16.23
C HIS A 103 3.84 0.59 17.27
N GLN A 104 4.20 -0.69 17.35
CA GLN A 104 5.29 -1.15 18.22
C GLN A 104 6.46 -1.68 17.38
N HIS A 105 7.65 -1.17 17.66
CA HIS A 105 8.91 -1.64 17.11
C HIS A 105 9.83 -2.09 18.25
N GLY A 106 10.03 -3.41 18.37
CA GLY A 106 10.76 -3.99 19.50
C GLY A 106 10.07 -3.69 20.83
N ASN A 107 10.75 -3.00 21.74
CA ASN A 107 10.23 -2.63 23.07
C ASN A 107 9.61 -1.22 23.12
N ALA A 108 9.56 -0.52 21.99
CA ALA A 108 9.09 0.86 21.88
C ALA A 108 7.75 0.93 21.16
N GLY A 109 6.83 1.72 21.69
CA GLY A 109 5.53 1.98 21.07
C GLY A 109 5.36 3.46 20.76
N GLU A 110 4.83 3.78 19.59
CA GLU A 110 4.52 5.15 19.16
C GLU A 110 3.03 5.29 18.88
N LEU A 111 2.39 6.28 19.49
CA LEU A 111 1.04 6.71 19.14
C LEU A 111 1.13 7.96 18.27
N SER A 112 0.60 7.91 17.06
CA SER A 112 0.64 9.02 16.12
C SER A 112 -0.75 9.38 15.57
N LEU A 113 -0.98 10.69 15.38
CA LEU A 113 -2.08 11.14 14.53
C LEU A 113 -1.66 10.95 13.08
N GLU A 114 -2.19 9.90 12.47
CA GLU A 114 -1.91 9.58 11.08
C GLU A 114 -2.62 10.57 10.16
N ASN A 115 -3.94 10.47 10.07
CA ASN A 115 -4.70 11.28 9.15
C ASN A 115 -5.72 12.14 9.91
N PHE A 116 -5.92 13.37 9.45
CA PHE A 116 -6.99 14.25 9.87
C PHE A 116 -7.31 15.22 8.74
N TRP A 117 -8.56 15.20 8.25
CA TRP A 117 -8.94 16.03 7.12
C TRP A 117 -10.42 16.43 7.15
N LEU A 118 -10.69 17.56 6.50
CA LEU A 118 -12.04 18.01 6.15
C LEU A 118 -12.30 17.66 4.69
N GLY A 119 -13.43 17.01 4.45
CA GLY A 119 -13.91 16.68 3.12
C GLY A 119 -15.18 17.45 2.74
N LYS A 120 -15.30 17.76 1.45
CA LYS A 120 -16.47 18.38 0.84
C LYS A 120 -16.85 17.66 -0.44
N TYR A 121 -18.15 17.40 -0.63
CA TYR A 121 -18.74 16.97 -1.89
C TYR A 121 -19.43 18.14 -2.59
N LEU A 122 -19.29 18.21 -3.91
CA LEU A 122 -20.08 19.03 -4.81
C LEU A 122 -20.71 18.11 -5.85
N ARG A 123 -22.03 18.13 -5.95
CA ARG A 123 -22.80 17.22 -6.81
C ARG A 123 -23.26 17.97 -8.06
N PHE A 124 -23.09 17.34 -9.21
CA PHE A 124 -23.50 17.84 -10.51
C PHE A 124 -24.19 16.72 -11.28
N ASP A 125 -24.95 17.07 -12.33
CA ASP A 125 -25.62 16.09 -13.18
C ASP A 125 -24.64 15.12 -13.85
N SER A 126 -23.40 15.56 -14.08
CA SER A 126 -22.35 14.79 -14.76
C SER A 126 -21.47 13.97 -13.82
N GLY A 127 -21.61 14.12 -12.50
CA GLY A 127 -20.73 13.46 -11.53
C GLY A 127 -20.57 14.24 -10.23
N ILE A 128 -19.61 13.80 -9.42
CA ILE A 128 -19.43 14.30 -8.06
C ILE A 128 -17.96 14.67 -7.85
N LEU A 129 -17.73 15.92 -7.45
CA LEU A 129 -16.40 16.41 -7.07
C LEU A 129 -16.23 16.25 -5.56
N ARG A 130 -15.18 15.56 -5.14
CA ARG A 130 -14.73 15.45 -3.75
C ARG A 130 -13.48 16.30 -3.58
N ILE A 131 -13.46 17.12 -2.54
CA ILE A 131 -12.31 17.93 -2.15
C ILE A 131 -11.97 17.57 -0.70
N ASN A 132 -10.74 17.13 -0.45
CA ASN A 132 -10.20 16.86 0.88
C ASN A 132 -9.05 17.82 1.17
N ALA A 133 -8.98 18.34 2.40
CA ALA A 133 -7.89 19.18 2.87
C ALA A 133 -7.46 18.75 4.27
N GLY A 134 -6.16 18.53 4.47
CA GLY A 134 -5.61 18.14 5.78
C GLY A 134 -4.41 17.22 5.66
N LYS A 135 -4.11 16.52 6.76
CA LYS A 135 -3.08 15.47 6.81
C LYS A 135 -3.71 14.16 6.36
N MET A 136 -3.26 13.58 5.25
CA MET A 136 -3.85 12.36 4.71
C MET A 136 -2.85 11.57 3.85
N SER A 137 -3.23 10.34 3.51
CA SER A 137 -2.47 9.50 2.58
C SER A 137 -2.82 9.82 1.13
N SER A 138 -1.89 9.51 0.22
CA SER A 138 -2.14 9.65 -1.21
C SER A 138 -3.12 8.59 -1.70
N ASN A 139 -3.97 8.95 -2.64
CA ASN A 139 -4.93 8.03 -3.27
C ASN A 139 -4.40 7.43 -4.57
N VAL A 140 -3.15 7.65 -4.97
CA VAL A 140 -2.62 7.13 -6.24
C VAL A 140 -2.65 5.59 -6.31
N THR A 141 -2.38 4.92 -5.19
CA THR A 141 -2.50 3.47 -5.02
C THR A 141 -2.80 3.12 -3.56
N ASP A 142 -3.38 1.94 -3.34
CA ASP A 142 -3.68 1.41 -2.01
C ASP A 142 -2.39 1.12 -1.21
N LEU A 143 -1.28 0.77 -1.88
CA LEU A 143 0.03 0.59 -1.24
C LEU A 143 0.56 1.85 -0.53
N ALA A 144 0.08 3.04 -0.89
CA ALA A 144 0.48 4.28 -0.25
C ALA A 144 -0.09 4.44 1.18
N ASN A 145 -1.00 3.57 1.62
CA ASN A 145 -1.63 3.64 2.95
C ASN A 145 -1.69 2.24 3.61
N TYR A 146 -0.66 1.43 3.44
CA TYR A 146 -0.65 0.05 3.94
C TYR A 146 -0.66 -0.04 5.47
N HIS A 147 -1.51 -0.91 6.02
CA HIS A 147 -1.57 -1.22 7.45
C HIS A 147 -1.87 -2.70 7.76
N PRO A 148 -1.07 -3.36 8.61
CA PRO A 148 -1.27 -4.77 8.97
C PRO A 148 -2.66 -5.12 9.52
N SER A 149 -3.37 -4.21 10.18
CA SER A 149 -4.75 -4.44 10.68
C SER A 149 -5.82 -4.32 9.61
N GLN A 150 -5.49 -3.76 8.44
CA GLN A 150 -6.42 -3.53 7.34
C GLN A 150 -6.17 -4.48 6.17
N ASP A 151 -4.91 -4.85 5.98
CA ASP A 151 -4.44 -5.57 4.80
C ASP A 151 -4.34 -7.08 5.00
N LEU A 152 -4.06 -7.81 3.91
CA LEU A 152 -3.97 -9.28 3.95
C LEU A 152 -2.75 -9.78 4.72
N TYR A 153 -1.61 -9.15 4.50
CA TYR A 153 -0.31 -9.54 5.06
C TYR A 153 -0.06 -8.78 6.37
N SER A 154 0.80 -9.33 7.22
CA SER A 154 1.32 -8.66 8.41
C SER A 154 2.59 -7.85 8.13
N SER A 155 3.29 -8.17 7.05
CA SER A 155 4.52 -7.51 6.63
C SER A 155 4.24 -6.48 5.53
N THR A 156 4.79 -5.28 5.69
CA THR A 156 4.65 -4.21 4.70
C THR A 156 5.21 -4.65 3.33
N PRO A 157 4.44 -4.51 2.23
CA PRO A 157 4.87 -4.84 0.88
C PRO A 157 6.17 -4.12 0.51
N LEU A 158 7.06 -4.77 -0.24
CA LEU A 158 8.33 -4.19 -0.66
C LEU A 158 8.13 -2.90 -1.46
N LEU A 159 7.11 -2.87 -2.31
CA LEU A 159 6.75 -1.69 -3.08
C LEU A 159 6.32 -0.54 -2.14
N ALA A 160 5.49 -0.81 -1.13
CA ALA A 160 5.08 0.21 -0.16
C ALA A 160 6.28 0.77 0.63
N GLN A 161 7.19 -0.10 1.07
CA GLN A 161 8.42 0.29 1.77
C GLN A 161 9.32 1.18 0.91
N THR A 162 9.50 0.80 -0.35
CA THR A 162 10.43 1.46 -1.27
C THR A 162 9.90 2.79 -1.79
N PHE A 163 8.68 2.80 -2.32
CA PHE A 163 8.14 3.96 -3.03
C PHE A 163 7.46 4.97 -2.10
N PHE A 164 6.93 4.51 -0.96
CA PHE A 164 6.14 5.32 -0.03
C PHE A 164 6.68 5.33 1.40
N GLY A 165 7.87 4.75 1.64
CA GLY A 165 8.48 4.77 2.97
C GLY A 165 7.65 4.00 3.99
N GLY A 166 7.01 2.91 3.55
CA GLY A 166 6.10 2.06 4.32
C GLY A 166 4.64 2.51 4.16
N HIS A 167 4.36 3.77 4.41
CA HIS A 167 3.07 4.40 4.16
C HIS A 167 3.27 5.91 3.94
N HIS A 168 2.57 6.48 2.96
CA HIS A 168 2.58 7.91 2.65
C HIS A 168 1.54 8.64 3.51
N ARG A 169 1.93 9.79 4.06
CA ARG A 169 1.06 10.61 4.92
C ARG A 169 1.52 12.05 4.94
N ASP A 170 0.92 12.92 4.13
CA ASP A 170 1.38 14.31 4.03
C ASP A 170 0.25 15.32 4.24
N VAL A 171 0.61 16.60 4.42
CA VAL A 171 -0.38 17.68 4.50
C VAL A 171 -0.62 18.25 3.12
N GLY A 172 -1.87 18.27 2.68
CA GLY A 172 -2.19 18.69 1.34
C GLY A 172 -3.68 18.79 1.02
N LEU A 173 -3.92 18.87 -0.29
CA LEU A 173 -5.23 18.90 -0.92
C LEU A 173 -5.35 17.70 -1.86
N ASN A 174 -6.47 16.99 -1.79
CA ASN A 174 -6.86 15.96 -2.76
C ASN A 174 -8.19 16.37 -3.39
N VAL A 175 -8.25 16.37 -4.71
CA VAL A 175 -9.45 16.68 -5.49
C VAL A 175 -9.73 15.51 -6.42
N SER A 176 -10.85 14.81 -6.22
CA SER A 176 -11.28 13.69 -7.05
C SER A 176 -12.60 14.00 -7.75
N TRP A 177 -12.68 13.80 -9.06
CA TRP A 177 -13.91 13.80 -9.82
C TRP A 177 -14.36 12.36 -10.10
N PHE A 178 -15.58 12.04 -9.68
CA PHE A 178 -16.24 10.78 -9.93
C PHE A 178 -17.23 10.96 -11.07
N ALA A 179 -16.87 10.50 -12.26
CA ALA A 179 -17.76 10.47 -13.41
C ALA A 179 -18.59 9.17 -13.40
N SER A 180 -19.91 9.31 -13.54
CA SER A 180 -20.75 8.21 -14.02
C SER A 180 -20.78 8.31 -15.55
N PRO A 181 -20.46 7.26 -16.31
CA PRO A 181 -20.62 7.26 -17.75
C PRO A 181 -22.08 7.56 -18.08
N ILE A 182 -22.35 8.75 -18.60
CA ILE A 182 -23.63 9.10 -19.21
C ILE A 182 -23.73 8.33 -20.52
N ILE A 183 -23.86 7.01 -20.47
CA ILE A 183 -24.04 6.22 -21.70
C ILE A 183 -25.54 5.98 -21.98
N PHE A 184 -26.44 6.15 -21.01
CA PHE A 184 -27.88 5.89 -21.25
C PHE A 184 -28.88 6.85 -20.57
N GLY A 185 -28.46 8.06 -20.17
CA GLY A 185 -29.41 9.08 -19.66
C GLY A 185 -30.03 8.75 -18.29
N GLU A 186 -29.45 7.84 -17.52
CA GLU A 186 -29.82 7.57 -16.13
C GLU A 186 -29.12 8.53 -15.17
N SER A 187 -29.83 8.98 -14.12
CA SER A 187 -29.26 9.90 -13.12
C SER A 187 -28.07 9.25 -12.38
N PRO A 188 -27.01 10.00 -12.03
CA PRO A 188 -25.83 9.49 -11.31
C PRO A 188 -26.13 8.75 -10.01
N GLU A 189 -27.25 9.06 -9.35
CA GLU A 189 -27.69 8.40 -8.11
C GLU A 189 -28.32 7.01 -8.33
N GLN A 190 -28.76 6.70 -9.56
CA GLN A 190 -29.43 5.45 -9.92
C GLN A 190 -28.56 4.52 -10.78
N SER A 191 -27.35 4.92 -11.15
CA SER A 191 -26.40 4.08 -11.89
C SER A 191 -25.75 3.02 -10.99
N ILE A 192 -26.55 2.13 -10.41
CA ILE A 192 -26.12 1.10 -9.42
C ILE A 192 -25.46 -0.12 -10.09
N GLY A 193 -24.75 0.07 -11.20
CA GLY A 193 -24.14 -1.04 -11.95
C GLY A 193 -23.18 -0.68 -13.08
N PHE A 194 -22.88 0.60 -13.31
CA PHE A 194 -21.99 1.01 -14.40
C PHE A 194 -20.62 1.44 -13.88
N ALA A 195 -19.61 1.21 -14.71
CA ALA A 195 -18.23 1.58 -14.48
C ALA A 195 -18.08 3.00 -13.92
N LYS A 196 -17.33 3.20 -12.84
CA LYS A 196 -17.01 4.53 -12.30
C LYS A 196 -15.61 4.89 -12.75
N ILE A 197 -15.45 6.09 -13.31
CA ILE A 197 -14.13 6.66 -13.56
C ILE A 197 -13.88 7.70 -12.47
N GLU A 198 -12.77 7.53 -11.75
CA GLU A 198 -12.25 8.53 -10.82
C GLU A 198 -11.04 9.20 -11.46
N ILE A 199 -11.04 10.52 -11.55
CA ILE A 199 -9.85 11.30 -11.93
C ILE A 199 -9.49 12.17 -10.73
N GLY A 200 -8.26 12.10 -10.27
CA GLY A 200 -7.84 12.85 -9.09
C GLY A 200 -6.54 13.60 -9.27
N LEU A 201 -6.48 14.77 -8.66
CA LEU A 201 -5.29 15.61 -8.53
C LEU A 201 -4.98 15.79 -7.05
N GLU A 202 -3.72 15.67 -6.67
CA GLU A 202 -3.26 15.87 -5.30
C GLU A 202 -2.10 16.86 -5.28
N ALA A 203 -2.06 17.71 -4.27
CA ALA A 203 -0.98 18.63 -4.01
C ALA A 203 -0.60 18.56 -2.54
N TRP A 204 0.67 18.38 -2.28
CA TRP A 204 1.22 18.08 -0.96
C TRP A 204 2.30 19.08 -0.60
N ASN A 205 2.56 19.28 0.70
CA ASN A 205 3.60 20.19 1.13
C ASN A 205 5.02 19.61 0.94
N GLY A 206 5.20 18.30 0.73
CA GLY A 206 6.50 17.67 0.52
C GLY A 206 7.29 17.44 1.81
N SER A 207 6.58 17.22 2.93
CA SER A 207 7.21 17.00 4.24
C SER A 207 7.45 15.53 4.57
N LYS A 208 7.17 14.63 3.63
CA LYS A 208 7.29 13.18 3.79
C LYS A 208 7.83 12.48 2.56
N TRP A 209 8.30 11.25 2.80
CA TRP A 209 8.79 10.35 1.77
C TRP A 209 7.79 10.20 0.61
N PRO A 210 8.25 10.19 -0.66
CA PRO A 210 9.65 10.25 -1.10
C PRO A 210 10.23 11.66 -1.25
N TYR A 211 9.41 12.70 -1.09
CA TYR A 211 9.78 14.10 -1.39
C TYR A 211 10.28 14.90 -0.19
N ASP A 212 10.58 14.21 0.92
CA ASP A 212 10.92 14.85 2.18
C ASP A 212 12.07 15.86 2.02
N SER A 213 11.97 16.95 2.79
CA SER A 213 13.01 17.95 2.88
C SER A 213 13.52 18.02 4.32
N GLY A 214 14.64 17.36 4.59
CA GLY A 214 15.17 17.10 5.94
C GLY A 214 15.54 18.35 6.77
N ASN A 215 15.44 19.55 6.20
CA ASN A 215 15.69 20.83 6.87
C ASN A 215 14.42 21.68 7.08
N GLY A 216 13.23 21.14 6.80
CA GLY A 216 11.95 21.85 6.94
C GLY A 216 11.61 22.82 5.79
N ASN A 217 12.49 23.00 4.80
CA ASN A 217 12.23 23.84 3.62
C ASN A 217 11.63 23.00 2.49
N HIS A 218 10.36 22.61 2.66
CA HIS A 218 9.66 21.73 1.75
C HIS A 218 9.29 22.42 0.42
N GLU A 219 9.51 21.74 -0.71
CA GLU A 219 9.21 22.28 -2.05
C GLU A 219 7.83 21.90 -2.59
N GLY A 220 7.06 21.10 -1.84
CA GLY A 220 5.82 20.53 -2.32
C GLY A 220 6.01 19.41 -3.33
N ASN A 221 4.93 18.70 -3.59
CA ASN A 221 4.83 17.73 -4.67
C ASN A 221 3.38 17.62 -5.13
N TRP A 222 3.14 17.01 -6.29
CA TRP A 222 1.79 16.79 -6.80
C TRP A 222 1.68 15.44 -7.47
N SER A 223 0.44 14.92 -7.53
CA SER A 223 0.12 13.69 -8.23
C SER A 223 -1.16 13.83 -9.05
N LEU A 224 -1.26 13.04 -10.10
CA LEU A 224 -2.45 12.87 -10.93
C LEU A 224 -2.72 11.38 -11.05
N PHE A 225 -3.97 10.98 -10.91
CA PHE A 225 -4.37 9.59 -11.10
C PHE A 225 -5.70 9.47 -11.85
N THR A 226 -5.89 8.32 -12.46
CA THR A 226 -7.17 7.90 -13.01
C THR A 226 -7.43 6.45 -12.64
N LYS A 227 -8.63 6.18 -12.13
CA LYS A 227 -9.07 4.83 -11.78
C LYS A 227 -10.36 4.48 -12.49
N TYR A 228 -10.50 3.21 -12.83
CA TYR A 228 -11.71 2.60 -13.34
C TYR A 228 -12.18 1.56 -12.33
N HIS A 229 -13.47 1.56 -12.00
CA HIS A 229 -14.10 0.58 -11.12
C HIS A 229 -15.34 0.02 -11.81
N GLY A 230 -15.38 -1.25 -12.17
CA GLY A 230 -16.53 -1.79 -12.87
C GLY A 230 -16.47 -3.29 -13.12
N GLU A 231 -17.24 -3.74 -14.10
CA GLU A 231 -17.27 -5.14 -14.52
C GLU A 231 -17.00 -5.21 -16.03
N LEU A 232 -16.02 -6.03 -16.44
CA LEU A 232 -15.68 -6.29 -17.82
C LEU A 232 -15.79 -7.79 -18.08
N TYR A 233 -16.69 -8.21 -18.98
CA TYR A 233 -16.87 -9.64 -19.32
C TYR A 233 -17.11 -10.56 -18.11
N SER A 234 -17.95 -10.11 -17.15
CA SER A 234 -18.20 -10.82 -15.89
C SER A 234 -17.00 -10.94 -14.95
N LEU A 235 -16.00 -10.10 -15.15
CA LEU A 235 -14.87 -9.91 -14.26
C LEU A 235 -15.06 -8.59 -13.53
N LYS A 236 -15.13 -8.61 -12.20
CA LYS A 236 -15.01 -7.38 -11.41
C LYS A 236 -13.59 -6.85 -11.58
N THR A 237 -13.48 -5.56 -11.81
CA THR A 237 -12.25 -4.94 -12.28
C THR A 237 -12.06 -3.56 -11.67
N ASP A 238 -10.91 -3.39 -11.02
CA ASP A 238 -10.39 -2.10 -10.60
C ASP A 238 -9.05 -1.89 -11.32
N PHE A 239 -8.93 -0.82 -12.10
CA PHE A 239 -7.68 -0.42 -12.75
C PHE A 239 -7.29 0.97 -12.32
N GLY A 240 -6.00 1.22 -12.17
CA GLY A 240 -5.48 2.55 -11.88
C GLY A 240 -4.19 2.83 -12.63
N VAL A 241 -4.02 4.07 -13.06
CA VAL A 241 -2.73 4.61 -13.53
C VAL A 241 -2.51 5.98 -12.89
N TRP A 242 -1.27 6.30 -12.58
CA TRP A 242 -0.97 7.51 -11.84
C TRP A 242 0.47 7.99 -12.08
N TYR A 243 0.67 9.28 -11.83
CA TYR A 243 1.95 9.97 -11.90
C TYR A 243 2.09 10.88 -10.68
N SER A 244 3.29 10.98 -10.13
CA SER A 244 3.62 11.85 -9.01
C SER A 244 5.00 12.45 -9.21
N THR A 245 5.19 13.72 -8.86
CA THR A 245 6.50 14.38 -8.98
C THR A 245 6.69 15.46 -7.95
N GLY A 246 7.96 15.67 -7.56
CA GLY A 246 8.39 16.69 -6.62
C GLY A 246 9.91 16.68 -6.47
N THR A 247 10.39 17.52 -5.56
CA THR A 247 11.83 17.63 -5.25
C THR A 247 12.05 17.21 -3.81
N ALA A 248 13.07 16.39 -3.56
CA ALA A 248 13.58 16.16 -2.21
C ALA A 248 14.78 17.07 -1.94
N LYS A 249 14.96 17.48 -0.68
CA LYS A 249 16.10 18.30 -0.26
C LYS A 249 16.71 17.77 1.01
N ASN A 250 17.98 17.39 0.95
CA ASN A 250 18.69 16.81 2.09
C ASN A 250 17.91 15.63 2.72
N ARG A 251 17.26 14.80 1.91
CA ARG A 251 16.52 13.64 2.37
C ARG A 251 17.51 12.54 2.78
N GLY A 252 17.52 12.20 4.06
CA GLY A 252 18.31 11.09 4.61
C GLY A 252 17.46 9.86 4.95
N ASP A 253 18.11 8.83 5.48
CA ASP A 253 17.46 7.66 6.08
C ASP A 253 17.25 7.90 7.59
N ASN A 254 16.03 8.26 7.96
CA ASN A 254 15.63 8.58 9.33
C ASN A 254 14.97 7.41 10.08
N ARG A 255 14.98 6.19 9.52
CA ARG A 255 14.23 5.04 10.06
C ARG A 255 14.62 4.63 11.48
N TYR A 256 15.85 4.94 11.87
CA TYR A 256 16.44 4.52 13.15
C TYR A 256 16.76 5.71 14.08
N GLU A 257 16.37 6.93 13.71
CA GLU A 257 16.69 8.16 14.45
C GLU A 257 15.69 8.49 15.56
N SER A 258 14.61 7.71 15.72
CA SER A 258 13.59 7.95 16.75
C SER A 258 14.14 7.68 18.16
N ASP A 259 13.96 8.66 19.07
CA ASP A 259 14.35 8.70 20.50
C ASP A 259 13.77 7.55 21.39
N HIS A 260 13.19 6.53 20.78
CA HIS A 260 12.52 5.43 21.45
C HIS A 260 13.20 4.07 21.24
N HIS A 261 14.22 3.96 20.40
CA HIS A 261 15.06 2.76 20.34
C HIS A 261 16.03 2.74 21.52
N ASN A 262 15.75 1.91 22.54
CA ASN A 262 16.63 1.76 23.69
C ASN A 262 17.94 1.03 23.28
N THR A 263 19.05 1.66 23.65
CA THR A 263 20.40 1.14 23.96
C THR A 263 21.42 0.83 22.88
N ASP A 264 21.08 0.66 21.60
CA ASP A 264 22.08 0.58 20.51
C ASP A 264 21.66 1.44 19.32
N THR A 265 22.47 2.44 18.98
CA THR A 265 22.23 3.30 17.81
C THR A 265 22.49 2.49 16.54
N ILE A 266 21.44 1.95 15.93
CA ILE A 266 21.53 1.35 14.60
C ILE A 266 21.94 2.46 13.62
N ALA A 267 23.13 2.33 13.04
CA ALA A 267 23.65 3.31 12.09
C ALA A 267 23.03 3.10 10.70
N ALA A 268 22.16 4.01 10.28
CA ALA A 268 21.68 4.09 8.91
C ALA A 268 22.70 4.78 7.99
N PRO A 269 22.64 4.56 6.66
CA PRO A 269 23.39 5.35 5.70
C PRO A 269 23.17 6.85 5.92
N ASN A 270 24.26 7.63 5.93
CA ASN A 270 24.21 9.06 6.27
C ASN A 270 24.33 9.99 5.06
N ALA A 271 24.24 9.45 3.84
CA ALA A 271 24.14 10.26 2.64
C ALA A 271 22.77 10.94 2.54
N LEU A 272 22.79 12.23 2.18
CA LEU A 272 21.62 13.05 1.99
C LEU A 272 21.35 13.23 0.49
N PHE A 273 20.14 12.93 0.05
CA PHE A 273 19.72 13.12 -1.33
C PHE A 273 19.04 14.49 -1.53
N SER A 274 19.41 15.20 -2.59
CA SER A 274 18.70 16.39 -3.06
C SER A 274 18.49 16.31 -4.57
N GLY A 275 17.24 16.37 -5.04
CA GLY A 275 16.98 16.21 -6.47
C GLY A 275 15.52 16.00 -6.81
N GLU A 276 15.28 15.92 -8.11
CA GLU A 276 13.96 15.62 -8.65
C GLU A 276 13.62 14.15 -8.45
N ILE A 277 12.36 13.89 -8.09
CA ILE A 277 11.81 12.55 -7.96
C ILE A 277 10.54 12.49 -8.79
N ARG A 278 10.44 11.49 -9.65
CA ARG A 278 9.24 11.18 -10.44
C ARG A 278 8.83 9.76 -10.16
N LEU A 279 7.55 9.54 -9.88
CA LEU A 279 6.95 8.23 -9.77
C LEU A 279 5.87 8.08 -10.82
N PHE A 280 5.81 6.91 -11.43
CA PHE A 280 4.75 6.50 -12.33
C PHE A 280 4.33 5.08 -11.97
N GLY A 281 3.05 4.77 -12.01
CA GLY A 281 2.61 3.43 -11.70
C GLY A 281 1.22 3.10 -12.20
N GLY A 282 0.89 1.83 -12.09
CA GLY A 282 -0.42 1.33 -12.39
C GLY A 282 -0.70 0.00 -11.69
N PHE A 283 -1.98 -0.26 -11.47
CA PHE A 283 -2.44 -1.48 -10.84
C PHE A 283 -3.69 -2.02 -11.51
N ALA A 284 -3.92 -3.32 -11.28
CA ALA A 284 -5.07 -4.05 -11.75
C ALA A 284 -5.54 -5.06 -10.69
N GLU A 285 -6.74 -4.87 -10.16
CA GLU A 285 -7.43 -5.87 -9.36
C GLU A 285 -8.53 -6.53 -10.20
N LEU A 286 -8.52 -7.85 -10.22
CA LEU A 286 -9.46 -8.67 -10.97
C LEU A 286 -10.07 -9.71 -10.03
N SER A 287 -11.39 -9.87 -10.07
CA SER A 287 -12.03 -10.93 -9.31
C SER A 287 -13.29 -11.48 -9.96
N ARG A 288 -13.56 -12.77 -9.71
CA ARG A 288 -14.76 -13.44 -10.21
C ARG A 288 -15.21 -14.54 -9.26
N THR A 289 -16.52 -14.63 -9.09
CA THR A 289 -17.16 -15.77 -8.45
C THR A 289 -16.93 -17.04 -9.29
N ILE A 290 -16.28 -18.03 -8.70
CA ILE A 290 -16.09 -19.37 -9.28
C ILE A 290 -17.35 -20.20 -9.08
N LYS A 291 -17.88 -20.17 -7.85
CA LYS A 291 -19.03 -20.97 -7.45
C LYS A 291 -19.83 -20.25 -6.38
N GLU A 292 -21.15 -20.27 -6.53
CA GLU A 292 -22.09 -19.76 -5.55
C GLU A 292 -23.08 -20.87 -5.18
N THR A 293 -23.37 -20.95 -3.89
CA THR A 293 -24.38 -21.80 -3.27
C THR A 293 -25.13 -20.96 -2.24
N ASP A 294 -26.29 -21.41 -1.77
CA ASP A 294 -27.09 -20.69 -0.77
C ASP A 294 -26.26 -20.27 0.46
N ASN A 295 -25.28 -21.09 0.84
CA ASN A 295 -24.49 -20.90 2.05
C ASN A 295 -23.08 -20.36 1.83
N HIS A 296 -22.55 -20.39 0.60
CA HIS A 296 -21.15 -20.07 0.34
C HIS A 296 -20.93 -19.49 -1.05
N VAL A 297 -20.03 -18.51 -1.12
CA VAL A 297 -19.49 -17.94 -2.37
C VAL A 297 -17.99 -18.16 -2.38
N LEU A 298 -17.50 -18.85 -3.41
CA LEU A 298 -16.07 -18.99 -3.69
C LEU A 298 -15.70 -18.08 -4.86
N SER A 299 -14.73 -17.21 -4.64
CA SER A 299 -14.22 -16.26 -5.63
C SER A 299 -12.71 -16.39 -5.80
N TRP A 300 -12.22 -16.14 -7.01
CA TRP A 300 -10.80 -15.90 -7.25
C TRP A 300 -10.52 -14.40 -7.32
N HIS A 301 -9.31 -14.04 -6.92
CA HIS A 301 -8.81 -12.67 -6.89
C HIS A 301 -7.39 -12.63 -7.46
N SER A 302 -7.07 -11.57 -8.19
CA SER A 302 -5.72 -11.24 -8.64
C SER A 302 -5.48 -9.75 -8.44
N HIS A 303 -4.29 -9.38 -8.01
CA HIS A 303 -3.79 -8.01 -7.99
C HIS A 303 -2.44 -7.97 -8.70
N LEU A 304 -2.28 -7.04 -9.64
CA LEU A 304 -1.03 -6.75 -10.30
C LEU A 304 -0.70 -5.29 -10.05
N GLU A 305 0.56 -4.99 -9.75
CA GLU A 305 1.01 -3.63 -9.56
C GLU A 305 2.42 -3.44 -10.09
N TRP A 306 2.64 -2.31 -10.75
CA TRP A 306 3.94 -1.86 -11.17
C TRP A 306 4.12 -0.39 -10.83
N ILE A 307 5.28 -0.06 -10.28
CA ILE A 307 5.68 1.30 -9.92
C ILE A 307 7.11 1.51 -10.41
N GLN A 308 7.35 2.63 -11.09
CA GLN A 308 8.68 3.11 -11.42
C GLN A 308 8.94 4.41 -10.68
N MET A 309 10.14 4.54 -10.11
CA MET A 309 10.68 5.78 -9.57
C MET A 309 11.94 6.16 -10.33
N GLN A 310 12.01 7.42 -10.73
CA GLN A 310 13.22 8.05 -11.26
C GLN A 310 13.69 9.10 -10.28
N GLN A 311 14.97 9.08 -9.95
CA GLN A 311 15.62 10.10 -9.11
C GLN A 311 16.79 10.69 -9.89
N ASP A 312 16.88 12.02 -9.89
CA ASP A 312 17.99 12.75 -10.53
C ASP A 312 18.44 13.88 -9.60
N GLY A 313 19.69 13.83 -9.13
CA GLY A 313 20.24 14.86 -8.27
C GLY A 313 21.51 14.46 -7.53
N ASP A 314 21.77 15.12 -6.42
CA ASP A 314 22.98 15.00 -5.64
C ASP A 314 22.82 14.07 -4.43
N LEU A 315 23.84 13.27 -4.17
CA LEU A 315 24.09 12.61 -2.90
C LEU A 315 25.27 13.26 -2.20
N VAL A 316 25.06 13.70 -0.97
CA VAL A 316 26.07 14.44 -0.20
C VAL A 316 26.23 13.82 1.18
N ASN A 317 27.48 13.65 1.61
CA ASN A 317 27.82 13.45 3.02
C ASN A 317 28.90 14.45 3.45
N THR A 318 29.47 14.29 4.65
CA THR A 318 30.49 15.22 5.18
C THR A 318 31.77 15.28 4.33
N ASN A 319 32.04 14.26 3.52
CA ASN A 319 33.34 14.04 2.88
C ASN A 319 33.27 14.10 1.35
N GLN A 320 32.10 13.87 0.75
CA GLN A 320 31.93 13.71 -0.69
C GLN A 320 30.54 14.16 -1.15
N SER A 321 30.49 14.64 -2.40
CA SER A 321 29.28 14.88 -3.18
C SER A 321 29.38 14.05 -4.46
N ALA A 322 28.28 13.44 -4.88
CA ALA A 322 28.19 12.69 -6.13
C ALA A 322 26.85 12.96 -6.81
N GLN A 323 26.83 12.99 -8.14
CA GLN A 323 25.57 12.98 -8.89
C GLN A 323 25.02 11.56 -8.94
N MET A 324 23.70 11.43 -8.84
CA MET A 324 22.98 10.18 -8.96
C MET A 324 21.83 10.35 -9.95
N THR A 325 21.79 9.44 -10.93
CA THR A 325 20.58 9.14 -11.69
C THR A 325 20.19 7.70 -11.38
N GLN A 326 19.01 7.51 -10.80
CA GLN A 326 18.48 6.20 -10.43
C GLN A 326 17.15 5.95 -11.15
N THR A 327 16.98 4.73 -11.66
CA THR A 327 15.68 4.16 -12.02
C THR A 327 15.42 2.94 -11.15
N LEU A 328 14.22 2.88 -10.58
CA LEU A 328 13.79 1.81 -9.69
C LEU A 328 12.41 1.32 -10.10
N ASP A 329 12.33 0.09 -10.58
CA ASP A 329 11.07 -0.56 -10.93
C ASP A 329 10.67 -1.57 -9.86
N GLY A 330 9.41 -1.57 -9.47
CA GLY A 330 8.82 -2.54 -8.55
C GLY A 330 7.65 -3.24 -9.20
N TYR A 331 7.58 -4.56 -9.01
CA TYR A 331 6.53 -5.41 -9.55
C TYR A 331 5.90 -6.22 -8.42
N SER A 332 4.57 -6.31 -8.41
CA SER A 332 3.82 -7.19 -7.52
C SER A 332 2.79 -7.99 -8.27
N LEU A 333 2.73 -9.30 -7.99
CA LEU A 333 1.67 -10.19 -8.41
C LEU A 333 1.12 -10.91 -7.19
N GLN A 334 -0.18 -10.76 -6.95
CA GLN A 334 -0.90 -11.46 -5.91
C GLN A 334 -2.07 -12.24 -6.51
N LEU A 335 -2.21 -13.49 -6.09
CA LEU A 335 -3.29 -14.38 -6.51
C LEU A 335 -3.92 -15.03 -5.28
N GLY A 336 -5.23 -15.20 -5.27
CA GLY A 336 -5.87 -15.86 -4.15
C GLY A 336 -7.29 -16.31 -4.36
N LEU A 337 -7.78 -17.02 -3.35
CA LEU A 337 -9.13 -17.54 -3.25
C LEU A 337 -9.77 -16.98 -1.98
N ASN A 338 -11.02 -16.60 -2.10
CA ASN A 338 -11.84 -16.14 -0.99
C ASN A 338 -13.11 -16.98 -0.91
N LEU A 339 -13.34 -17.61 0.23
CA LEU A 339 -14.56 -18.33 0.57
C LEU A 339 -15.33 -17.51 1.59
N GLN A 340 -16.47 -16.99 1.17
CA GLN A 340 -17.35 -16.16 1.98
C GLN A 340 -18.63 -16.92 2.33
N GLN A 341 -19.26 -16.55 3.43
CA GLN A 341 -20.60 -17.01 3.72
C GLN A 341 -21.60 -16.39 2.71
N GLY A 342 -22.60 -17.16 2.32
CA GLY A 342 -23.61 -16.79 1.33
C GLY A 342 -24.49 -15.61 1.76
N GLN A 343 -25.55 -15.39 0.97
CA GLN A 343 -26.41 -14.19 0.90
C GLN A 343 -26.95 -13.63 2.23
N HIS A 344 -26.87 -14.38 3.34
CA HIS A 344 -27.47 -13.99 4.62
C HIS A 344 -26.48 -13.47 5.68
N HIS A 345 -25.16 -13.67 5.57
CA HIS A 345 -24.25 -13.37 6.70
C HIS A 345 -22.87 -12.77 6.40
N GLY A 346 -22.49 -12.49 5.14
CA GLY A 346 -21.46 -11.50 4.77
C GLY A 346 -20.04 -11.62 5.35
N ALA A 347 -19.73 -12.68 6.11
CA ALA A 347 -18.41 -12.89 6.69
C ALA A 347 -17.47 -13.62 5.71
N GLU A 348 -16.23 -13.16 5.64
CA GLU A 348 -15.17 -13.77 4.84
C GLU A 348 -14.55 -14.93 5.62
N LEU A 349 -15.15 -16.11 5.51
CA LEU A 349 -14.76 -17.28 6.31
C LEU A 349 -13.28 -17.63 6.13
N HIS A 350 -12.82 -17.73 4.88
CA HIS A 350 -11.46 -18.16 4.57
C HIS A 350 -10.86 -17.40 3.38
N LYS A 351 -9.60 -16.99 3.53
CA LYS A 351 -8.80 -16.42 2.45
C LYS A 351 -7.48 -17.16 2.33
N LEU A 352 -7.04 -17.44 1.11
CA LEU A 352 -5.73 -17.99 0.82
C LEU A 352 -5.10 -17.21 -0.33
N PHE A 353 -3.97 -16.56 -0.08
CA PHE A 353 -3.33 -15.68 -1.05
C PHE A 353 -1.82 -15.93 -1.11
N VAL A 354 -1.28 -15.93 -2.32
CA VAL A 354 0.15 -15.89 -2.60
C VAL A 354 0.49 -14.55 -3.25
N LYS A 355 1.61 -13.95 -2.85
CA LYS A 355 2.11 -12.70 -3.41
C LYS A 355 3.60 -12.83 -3.69
N HIS A 356 4.03 -12.38 -4.86
CA HIS A 356 5.43 -12.23 -5.22
C HIS A 356 5.72 -10.77 -5.55
N GLU A 357 6.82 -10.25 -5.02
CA GLU A 357 7.28 -8.88 -5.19
C GLU A 357 8.75 -8.89 -5.60
N MET A 358 9.12 -7.98 -6.50
CA MET A 358 10.48 -7.82 -7.01
C MET A 358 10.80 -6.35 -7.25
N LEU A 359 12.03 -5.95 -6.95
CA LEU A 359 12.58 -4.62 -7.21
C LEU A 359 13.79 -4.74 -8.15
N VAL A 360 13.81 -3.91 -9.19
CA VAL A 360 14.91 -3.80 -10.15
C VAL A 360 15.52 -2.42 -10.02
N VAL A 361 16.82 -2.37 -9.73
CA VAL A 361 17.53 -1.12 -9.44
C VAL A 361 18.60 -0.87 -10.49
N ASP A 362 18.55 0.29 -11.13
CA ASP A 362 19.60 0.80 -12.01
C ASP A 362 20.09 2.15 -11.47
N ASN A 363 21.32 2.14 -10.98
CA ASN A 363 21.97 3.32 -10.41
C ASN A 363 23.16 3.73 -11.28
N ASN A 364 23.16 5.01 -11.68
CA ASN A 364 24.29 5.64 -12.34
C ASN A 364 24.80 6.79 -11.47
N PHE A 365 26.11 6.82 -11.23
CA PHE A 365 26.76 7.84 -10.43
C PHE A 365 27.91 8.50 -11.20
N THR A 366 28.04 9.81 -11.07
CA THR A 366 29.26 10.53 -11.44
C THR A 366 29.92 11.11 -10.20
N ASP A 367 31.25 11.20 -10.23
CA ASP A 367 32.05 11.77 -9.15
C ASP A 367 31.90 11.03 -7.80
N ALA A 368 31.45 9.77 -7.83
CA ALA A 368 31.36 8.88 -6.68
C ALA A 368 32.60 7.97 -6.58
N THR A 369 33.11 7.76 -5.36
CA THR A 369 34.12 6.71 -5.12
C THR A 369 33.41 5.38 -4.86
N SER A 370 34.06 4.26 -5.19
CA SER A 370 33.50 2.93 -4.87
C SER A 370 33.29 2.75 -3.36
N THR A 371 34.16 3.31 -2.53
CA THR A 371 34.02 3.34 -1.07
C THR A 371 32.76 4.08 -0.64
N PHE A 372 32.52 5.29 -1.17
CA PHE A 372 31.30 6.05 -0.89
C PHE A 372 30.03 5.25 -1.25
N LEU A 373 30.00 4.63 -2.42
CA LEU A 373 28.83 3.84 -2.85
C LEU A 373 28.61 2.60 -1.97
N ALA A 374 29.68 1.92 -1.55
CA ALA A 374 29.58 0.76 -0.68
C ALA A 374 29.14 1.13 0.75
N GLU A 375 29.69 2.21 1.31
CA GLU A 375 29.34 2.72 2.65
C GLU A 375 27.86 3.11 2.78
N HIS A 376 27.24 3.60 1.70
CA HIS A 376 25.83 3.99 1.68
C HIS A 376 24.89 2.93 1.10
N ASN A 377 25.38 1.70 0.89
CA ASN A 377 24.57 0.60 0.34
C ASN A 377 23.93 0.95 -1.03
N LEU A 378 24.65 1.70 -1.86
CA LEU A 378 24.18 2.15 -3.18
C LEU A 378 24.61 1.24 -4.33
N VAL A 379 25.45 0.25 -4.04
CA VAL A 379 25.86 -0.81 -4.96
C VAL A 379 24.95 -2.02 -4.76
N ASN A 380 24.33 -2.50 -5.84
CA ASN A 380 23.52 -3.72 -5.81
C ASN A 380 24.22 -4.94 -6.45
N GLU A 381 25.32 -4.77 -7.20
CA GLU A 381 26.06 -5.88 -7.85
C GLU A 381 25.17 -6.82 -8.72
N GLY A 382 24.07 -6.29 -9.27
CA GLY A 382 23.08 -7.09 -10.02
C GLY A 382 22.08 -7.86 -9.15
N PHE A 383 22.11 -7.66 -7.83
CA PHE A 383 21.11 -8.17 -6.90
C PHE A 383 19.81 -7.38 -7.02
N GLU A 384 18.70 -8.11 -7.14
CA GLU A 384 17.34 -7.58 -7.25
C GLU A 384 16.53 -8.06 -6.04
N PRO A 385 16.18 -7.17 -5.09
CA PRO A 385 15.42 -7.54 -3.91
C PRO A 385 14.08 -8.17 -4.27
N SER A 386 13.73 -9.28 -3.62
CA SER A 386 12.44 -9.95 -3.85
C SER A 386 11.87 -10.59 -2.58
N ARG A 387 10.54 -10.75 -2.56
CA ARG A 387 9.83 -11.45 -1.48
C ARG A 387 8.69 -12.27 -2.04
N THR A 388 8.57 -13.51 -1.57
CA THR A 388 7.40 -14.36 -1.87
C THR A 388 6.69 -14.69 -0.58
N SER A 389 5.39 -14.41 -0.51
CA SER A 389 4.58 -14.54 0.69
C SER A 389 3.34 -15.39 0.43
N LEU A 390 3.01 -16.28 1.37
CA LEU A 390 1.78 -17.05 1.42
C LEU A 390 1.04 -16.67 2.70
N VAL A 391 -0.25 -16.35 2.59
CA VAL A 391 -1.09 -16.03 3.74
C VAL A 391 -2.41 -16.77 3.70
N TYR A 392 -2.82 -17.26 4.86
CA TYR A 392 -4.13 -17.83 5.12
C TYR A 392 -4.82 -17.04 6.23
N LEU A 393 -6.05 -16.61 5.98
CA LEU A 393 -6.88 -15.94 6.98
C LEU A 393 -8.13 -16.78 7.26
N TRP A 394 -8.48 -16.91 8.53
CA TRP A 394 -9.71 -17.54 8.98
C TRP A 394 -10.48 -16.62 9.92
N GLN A 395 -11.61 -16.10 9.44
CA GLN A 395 -12.53 -15.31 10.25
C GLN A 395 -13.46 -16.25 11.02
N TRP A 396 -13.08 -16.62 12.24
CA TRP A 396 -13.88 -17.54 13.06
C TRP A 396 -15.01 -16.82 13.82
N ARG A 397 -14.93 -15.48 13.95
CA ARG A 397 -15.99 -14.59 14.47
C ARG A 397 -16.04 -13.32 13.62
N PRO A 398 -17.17 -12.60 13.59
CA PRO A 398 -17.28 -11.35 12.84
C PRO A 398 -16.16 -10.33 13.13
N ASN A 399 -15.68 -10.29 14.36
CA ASN A 399 -14.69 -9.33 14.84
C ASN A 399 -13.27 -9.91 14.98
N PHE A 400 -13.06 -11.20 14.71
CA PHE A 400 -11.77 -11.86 14.93
C PHE A 400 -11.36 -12.75 13.76
N THR A 401 -10.12 -12.57 13.33
CA THR A 401 -9.51 -13.34 12.25
C THR A 401 -8.15 -13.86 12.67
N VAL A 402 -7.92 -15.18 12.56
CA VAL A 402 -6.55 -15.74 12.63
C VAL A 402 -5.88 -15.46 11.29
N ARG A 403 -4.63 -14.98 11.33
CA ARG A 403 -3.74 -14.89 10.18
C ARG A 403 -2.59 -15.89 10.36
N VAL A 404 -2.31 -16.69 9.36
CA VAL A 404 -1.09 -17.50 9.28
C VAL A 404 -0.35 -17.06 8.03
N GLU A 405 0.89 -16.61 8.18
CA GLU A 405 1.71 -16.12 7.07
C GLU A 405 3.05 -16.85 7.05
N THR A 406 3.58 -17.08 5.86
CA THR A 406 5.00 -17.39 5.69
C THR A 406 5.52 -16.63 4.49
N PHE A 407 6.77 -16.18 4.56
CA PHE A 407 7.42 -15.55 3.44
C PHE A 407 8.91 -15.88 3.40
N ILE A 408 9.41 -15.92 2.17
CA ILE A 408 10.82 -16.01 1.84
C ILE A 408 11.24 -14.61 1.41
N ASP A 409 12.19 -14.04 2.14
CA ASP A 409 12.69 -12.70 1.93
C ASP A 409 14.13 -12.75 1.41
N ASN A 410 14.33 -12.14 0.24
CA ASN A 410 15.62 -11.94 -0.40
C ASN A 410 15.84 -10.43 -0.60
N THR A 411 15.86 -9.66 0.48
CA THR A 411 16.05 -8.19 0.38
C THR A 411 17.42 -7.72 0.82
N GLN A 412 18.22 -8.58 1.47
CA GLN A 412 19.55 -8.23 1.96
C GLN A 412 20.64 -9.14 1.38
N LEU A 413 21.85 -8.60 1.29
CA LEU A 413 23.07 -9.38 1.13
C LEU A 413 23.59 -9.78 2.51
N GLN A 414 24.19 -10.98 2.62
CA GLN A 414 24.94 -11.35 3.80
C GLN A 414 26.17 -10.45 3.91
N PRO A 415 26.44 -9.88 5.09
CA PRO A 415 27.74 -9.29 5.36
C PRO A 415 28.83 -10.35 5.14
N ASN A 416 29.84 -10.05 4.33
CA ASN A 416 31.00 -10.93 4.19
C ASN A 416 31.66 -11.09 5.57
N ALA A 417 31.70 -12.32 6.08
CA ALA A 417 32.30 -12.64 7.39
C ALA A 417 33.80 -12.25 7.51
N ASP A 418 34.46 -11.95 6.38
CA ASP A 418 35.88 -11.58 6.30
C ASP A 418 36.14 -10.06 6.24
N ALA A 419 35.10 -9.22 6.24
CA ALA A 419 35.24 -7.77 6.06
C ALA A 419 35.89 -7.04 7.26
N THR A 420 36.12 -7.70 8.40
CA THR A 420 36.79 -7.08 9.56
C THR A 420 38.32 -7.09 9.47
N THR A 421 38.94 -7.72 8.46
CA THR A 421 40.42 -7.84 8.44
C THR A 421 41.15 -7.55 7.14
N ASN A 422 40.51 -7.30 5.98
CA ASN A 422 41.26 -7.00 4.76
C ASN A 422 40.56 -6.01 3.81
N LEU A 423 41.08 -4.78 3.77
CA LEU A 423 40.79 -3.72 2.79
C LEU A 423 41.30 -4.03 1.36
N ALA A 424 41.42 -5.31 0.96
CA ALA A 424 42.03 -5.68 -0.31
C ALA A 424 41.56 -7.03 -0.92
N SER A 425 40.36 -7.54 -0.61
CA SER A 425 39.80 -8.63 -1.42
C SER A 425 38.96 -8.07 -2.57
N THR A 426 39.55 -8.07 -3.77
CA THR A 426 38.84 -7.85 -5.05
C THR A 426 38.02 -9.09 -5.47
N GLY A 427 37.31 -9.70 -4.51
CA GLY A 427 36.52 -10.91 -4.70
C GLY A 427 35.05 -10.64 -4.45
N ASN A 428 34.31 -10.41 -5.54
CA ASN A 428 32.85 -10.32 -5.61
C ASN A 428 32.19 -11.66 -5.25
N ASP A 429 31.91 -11.90 -3.98
CA ASP A 429 31.07 -13.03 -3.57
C ASP A 429 30.20 -12.63 -2.37
N SER A 430 29.48 -11.50 -2.49
CA SER A 430 28.41 -11.17 -1.56
C SER A 430 27.27 -12.20 -1.74
N LYS A 431 27.07 -13.07 -0.75
CA LYS A 431 26.00 -14.09 -0.81
C LYS A 431 24.67 -13.46 -0.44
N THR A 432 23.60 -13.77 -1.16
CA THR A 432 22.24 -13.36 -0.76
C THR A 432 21.89 -13.91 0.61
N ARG A 433 21.33 -13.06 1.50
CA ARG A 433 20.68 -13.51 2.75
C ARG A 433 19.23 -13.82 2.43
N THR A 434 18.91 -15.11 2.37
CA THR A 434 17.53 -15.58 2.26
C THR A 434 16.99 -15.92 3.64
N GLU A 435 15.98 -15.19 4.10
CA GLU A 435 15.31 -15.45 5.37
C GLU A 435 13.94 -16.09 5.13
N GLN A 436 13.64 -17.18 5.85
CA GLN A 436 12.33 -17.78 5.85
C GLN A 436 11.63 -17.48 7.17
N ILE A 437 10.55 -16.69 7.07
CA ILE A 437 9.79 -16.23 8.24
C ILE A 437 8.41 -16.87 8.20
N TRP A 438 7.91 -17.23 9.37
CA TRP A 438 6.51 -17.55 9.59
C TRP A 438 5.94 -16.63 10.66
N SER A 439 4.65 -16.32 10.54
CA SER A 439 3.92 -15.57 11.55
C SER A 439 2.57 -16.23 11.87
N LEU A 440 2.19 -16.12 13.14
CA LEU A 440 0.84 -16.38 13.61
C LEU A 440 0.27 -15.07 14.14
N GLY A 441 -0.80 -14.61 13.52
CA GLY A 441 -1.43 -13.33 13.79
C GLY A 441 -2.87 -13.43 14.25
N LEU A 442 -3.30 -12.41 14.99
CA LEU A 442 -4.68 -12.16 15.36
C LEU A 442 -5.07 -10.76 14.90
N LEU A 443 -6.12 -10.69 14.09
CA LEU A 443 -6.76 -9.44 13.74
C LEU A 443 -8.03 -9.28 14.54
N TRP A 444 -8.21 -8.08 15.07
CA TRP A 444 -9.44 -7.68 15.72
C TRP A 444 -9.99 -6.43 15.06
N GLN A 445 -11.29 -6.42 14.80
CA GLN A 445 -12.00 -5.20 14.39
C GLN A 445 -13.29 -5.03 15.17
N HIS A 446 -13.66 -3.80 15.44
CA HIS A 446 -14.92 -3.47 16.08
C HIS A 446 -15.44 -2.11 15.64
N ASN A 447 -16.74 -2.04 15.35
CA ASN A 447 -17.44 -0.79 15.10
C ASN A 447 -17.95 -0.25 16.44
N LEU A 448 -17.49 0.94 16.82
CA LEU A 448 -17.91 1.67 18.01
C LEU A 448 -19.17 2.52 17.76
N LEU A 449 -19.34 2.98 16.52
CA LEU A 449 -20.48 3.77 16.05
C LEU A 449 -20.93 3.29 14.67
#